data_AF-A0A8J5IUX9-F1
#
_entry.id   AF-A0A8J5IUX9-F1
#
_cell.length_a   1.000
_cell.length_b   1.000
_cell.length_c   1.000
_cell.angle_alpha   90.00
_cell.angle_beta   90.00
_cell.angle_gamma   90.00
#
_symmetry.space_group_name_H-M   'P 1'
#
loop_
_entity.id
_entity.type
_entity.pdbx_description
1 polymer ?
#
loop_
_entity_poly.entity_id
_entity_poly.type
_entity_poly.pdbx_seq_one_letter_code
_entity_poly.pdbx_strand_id
1 'polypeptide(L)'
;MRTFFQVLAAVVFAAGAAALENGIRLGETFGGPHGKRFSDLDLASTGQIVRSITIRSGERVDAVSIDVTDPSGQTTTLYHGGGGGDKNTLTLGTDEYITGIEAHSGKHFGRTRIKYIEFTTNKGIAISGGYPTGNIEKDSAPEGYQLGGFVGSSGNELDSVGAIWTSIEPVE
;
A
#
# COMPACT_ATOMS: atom_id res chain seq x y z
N MET A 1 48.95 -37.92 -5.35
CA MET A 1 47.51 -37.78 -5.00
C MET A 1 47.15 -36.32 -5.11
N ARG A 2 46.23 -35.97 -6.03
CA ARG A 2 45.82 -34.60 -6.34
C ARG A 2 44.58 -34.26 -5.50
N THR A 3 44.66 -33.26 -4.63
CA THR A 3 43.50 -32.71 -3.93
C THR A 3 42.98 -31.50 -4.71
N PHE A 4 41.75 -31.60 -5.19
CA PHE A 4 41.04 -30.55 -5.93
C PHE A 4 40.46 -29.52 -4.95
N PHE A 5 40.81 -28.24 -5.11
CA PHE A 5 40.08 -27.13 -4.49
C PHE A 5 38.88 -26.78 -5.37
N GLN A 6 37.66 -27.03 -4.90
CA GLN A 6 36.45 -26.49 -5.49
C GLN A 6 36.23 -25.07 -4.95
N VAL A 7 36.32 -24.07 -5.82
CA VAL A 7 35.91 -22.70 -5.52
C VAL A 7 34.43 -22.58 -5.89
N LEU A 8 33.57 -22.43 -4.89
CA LEU A 8 32.15 -22.12 -5.08
C LEU A 8 32.03 -20.61 -5.32
N ALA A 9 31.87 -20.20 -6.58
CA ALA A 9 31.54 -18.82 -6.91
C ALA A 9 30.04 -18.59 -6.65
N ALA A 10 29.71 -17.87 -5.57
CA ALA A 10 28.36 -17.40 -5.33
C ALA A 10 28.08 -16.20 -6.26
N VAL A 11 27.22 -16.41 -7.25
CA VAL A 11 26.68 -15.32 -8.08
C VAL A 11 25.52 -14.69 -7.30
N VAL A 12 25.75 -13.51 -6.73
CA VAL A 12 24.69 -12.70 -6.15
C VAL A 12 23.97 -12.00 -7.31
N PHE A 13 22.74 -12.44 -7.62
CA PHE A 13 21.83 -11.65 -8.42
C PHE A 13 21.27 -10.52 -7.55
N ALA A 14 21.92 -9.36 -7.55
CA ALA A 14 21.24 -8.14 -7.18
C ALA A 14 20.23 -7.86 -8.30
N ALA A 15 18.98 -8.26 -8.11
CA ALA A 15 17.87 -7.71 -8.87
C ALA A 15 17.79 -6.24 -8.49
N GLY A 16 18.55 -5.40 -9.20
CA GLY A 16 18.35 -3.97 -9.21
C GLY A 16 16.93 -3.76 -9.66
N ALA A 17 16.05 -3.49 -8.70
CA ALA A 17 14.70 -3.09 -8.97
C ALA A 17 14.85 -1.77 -9.70
N ALA A 18 14.84 -1.77 -11.03
CA ALA A 18 14.77 -0.56 -11.82
C ALA A 18 13.52 0.16 -11.31
N ALA A 19 13.73 1.20 -10.51
CA ALA A 19 12.72 2.20 -10.27
C ALA A 19 12.30 2.65 -11.67
N LEU A 20 11.00 2.66 -11.96
CA LEU A 20 10.54 3.43 -13.10
C LEU A 20 11.15 4.82 -12.91
N GLU A 21 11.85 5.34 -13.92
CA GLU A 21 12.60 6.61 -13.85
C GLU A 21 11.74 7.80 -13.41
N ASN A 22 10.42 7.64 -13.33
CA ASN A 22 9.45 8.64 -12.90
C ASN A 22 9.18 8.69 -11.39
N GLY A 23 9.83 7.86 -10.57
CA GLY A 23 9.65 7.87 -9.11
C GLY A 23 8.28 7.35 -8.62
N ILE A 24 7.55 6.60 -9.46
CA ILE A 24 6.27 5.97 -9.09
C ILE A 24 6.37 4.47 -9.34
N ARG A 25 5.94 3.65 -8.38
CA ARG A 25 5.93 2.19 -8.48
C ARG A 25 4.59 1.63 -8.03
N LEU A 26 4.01 0.76 -8.84
CA LEU A 26 2.86 -0.03 -8.41
C LEU A 26 3.35 -1.18 -7.53
N GLY A 27 2.81 -1.26 -6.32
CA GLY A 27 2.99 -2.39 -5.44
C GLY A 27 2.15 -3.60 -5.85
N GLU A 28 2.26 -4.66 -5.08
CA GLU A 28 1.40 -5.83 -5.25
C GLU A 28 -0.07 -5.50 -4.90
N THR A 29 -1.02 -6.12 -5.60
CA THR A 29 -2.46 -5.96 -5.33
C THR A 29 -3.02 -7.23 -4.71
N PHE A 30 -3.61 -7.10 -3.53
CA PHE A 30 -4.14 -8.18 -2.72
C PHE A 30 -5.65 -8.28 -2.83
N GLY A 31 -6.22 -9.47 -2.59
CA GLY A 31 -7.67 -9.67 -2.50
C GLY A 31 -8.33 -10.31 -3.74
N GLY A 32 -9.56 -9.90 -4.03
CA GLY A 32 -10.47 -10.58 -4.97
C GLY A 32 -10.73 -9.82 -6.28
N PRO A 33 -11.11 -10.52 -7.37
CA PRO A 33 -11.34 -9.91 -8.69
C PRO A 33 -12.71 -9.21 -8.81
N HIS A 34 -13.37 -8.90 -7.70
CA HIS A 34 -14.74 -8.35 -7.67
C HIS A 34 -14.71 -6.82 -7.58
N GLY A 35 -15.89 -6.20 -7.57
CA GLY A 35 -16.01 -4.74 -7.46
C GLY A 35 -15.68 -3.99 -8.76
N LYS A 36 -15.78 -2.66 -8.71
CA LYS A 36 -15.34 -1.75 -9.76
C LYS A 36 -13.89 -1.38 -9.51
N ARG A 37 -13.06 -1.40 -10.56
CA ARG A 37 -11.65 -1.02 -10.47
C ARG A 37 -11.47 0.47 -10.19
N PHE A 38 -10.43 0.79 -9.43
CA PHE A 38 -9.94 2.15 -9.18
C PHE A 38 -8.41 2.19 -9.28
N SER A 39 -7.87 3.37 -9.52
CA SER A 39 -6.43 3.64 -9.51
C SER A 39 -6.21 5.13 -9.28
N ASP A 40 -5.31 5.47 -8.36
CA ASP A 40 -4.85 6.83 -8.12
C ASP A 40 -3.57 7.16 -8.92
N LEU A 41 -3.16 6.32 -9.87
CA LEU A 41 -1.88 6.48 -10.57
C LEU A 41 -1.73 7.85 -11.25
N ASP A 42 -2.81 8.38 -11.82
CA ASP A 42 -2.81 9.70 -12.47
C ASP A 42 -2.88 10.89 -11.50
N LEU A 43 -3.08 10.60 -10.20
CA LEU A 43 -3.15 11.58 -9.11
C LEU A 43 -1.90 11.54 -8.22
N ALA A 44 -1.16 10.43 -8.24
CA ALA A 44 0.07 10.23 -7.49
C ALA A 44 1.21 11.08 -8.06
N SER A 45 1.94 11.73 -7.18
CA SER A 45 3.06 12.63 -7.50
C SER A 45 4.28 12.30 -6.65
N THR A 46 5.48 12.46 -7.21
CA THR A 46 6.72 12.44 -6.41
C THR A 46 6.77 13.68 -5.53
N GLY A 47 7.42 13.59 -4.36
CA GLY A 47 7.50 14.73 -3.44
C GLY A 47 6.19 15.08 -2.71
N GLN A 48 5.11 14.33 -2.89
CA GLN A 48 3.86 14.57 -2.18
C GLN A 48 3.97 14.23 -0.69
N ILE A 49 3.12 14.81 0.13
CA ILE A 49 3.06 14.54 1.58
C ILE A 49 1.72 13.88 1.90
N VAL A 50 1.75 12.66 2.45
CA VAL A 50 0.56 12.05 3.06
C VAL A 50 0.33 12.64 4.44
N ARG A 51 -0.80 13.30 4.63
CA ARG A 51 -1.18 13.98 5.88
C ARG A 51 -1.93 13.06 6.83
N SER A 52 -2.75 12.18 6.29
CA SER A 52 -3.53 11.23 7.08
C SER A 52 -3.83 9.98 6.27
N ILE A 53 -4.07 8.89 7.00
CA ILE A 53 -4.70 7.69 6.47
C ILE A 53 -5.92 7.35 7.31
N THR A 54 -7.01 6.99 6.65
CA THR A 54 -8.25 6.53 7.29
C THR A 54 -8.62 5.16 6.77
N ILE A 55 -8.95 4.27 7.70
CA ILE A 55 -9.55 2.97 7.44
C ILE A 55 -11.01 3.05 7.90
N ARG A 56 -11.93 2.63 7.05
CA ARG A 56 -13.31 2.32 7.46
C ARG A 56 -13.47 0.83 7.54
N SER A 57 -13.90 0.33 8.69
CA SER A 57 -14.06 -1.11 8.86
C SER A 57 -15.11 -1.50 9.90
N GLY A 58 -15.72 -2.66 9.67
CA GLY A 58 -16.43 -3.45 10.67
C GLY A 58 -15.88 -4.88 10.67
N GLU A 59 -16.71 -5.86 10.31
CA GLU A 59 -16.24 -7.24 10.10
C GLU A 59 -15.24 -7.40 8.93
N ARG A 60 -15.16 -6.38 8.07
CA ARG A 60 -14.43 -6.32 6.80
C ARG A 60 -13.91 -4.90 6.64
N VAL A 61 -13.03 -4.67 5.66
CA VAL A 61 -12.59 -3.32 5.33
C VAL A 61 -13.57 -2.72 4.33
N ASP A 62 -14.26 -1.67 4.75
CA ASP A 62 -15.26 -0.97 3.94
C ASP A 62 -14.60 0.03 2.98
N ALA A 63 -13.59 0.76 3.46
CA ALA A 63 -12.87 1.75 2.67
C ALA A 63 -11.47 2.07 3.22
N VAL A 64 -10.62 2.61 2.34
CA VAL A 64 -9.37 3.28 2.68
C VAL A 64 -9.37 4.67 2.08
N SER A 65 -8.75 5.62 2.77
CA SER A 65 -8.48 6.92 2.19
C SER A 65 -7.21 7.55 2.73
N ILE A 66 -6.58 8.38 1.90
CA ILE A 66 -5.47 9.24 2.32
C ILE A 66 -5.75 10.69 1.91
N ASP A 67 -5.33 11.62 2.76
CA ASP A 67 -5.24 13.03 2.41
C ASP A 67 -3.80 13.33 2.00
N VAL A 68 -3.63 13.84 0.79
CA VAL A 68 -2.31 14.10 0.20
C VAL A 68 -2.17 15.58 -0.14
N THR A 69 -1.00 16.15 0.11
CA THR A 69 -0.60 17.47 -0.38
C THR A 69 0.47 17.28 -1.46
N ASP A 70 0.22 17.73 -2.68
CA ASP A 70 1.22 17.66 -3.76
C ASP A 70 2.32 18.74 -3.60
N PRO A 71 3.41 18.70 -4.38
CA PRO A 71 4.47 19.71 -4.31
C PRO A 71 4.03 21.14 -4.62
N SER A 72 2.89 21.34 -5.30
CA SER A 72 2.32 22.66 -5.56
C SER A 72 1.55 23.22 -4.34
N GLY A 73 1.31 22.38 -3.32
CA GLY A 73 0.54 22.70 -2.14
C GLY A 73 -0.95 22.35 -2.25
N GLN A 74 -1.40 21.79 -3.37
CA GLN A 74 -2.79 21.37 -3.54
C GLN A 74 -3.06 20.13 -2.69
N THR A 75 -4.16 20.14 -1.96
CA THR A 75 -4.59 19.00 -1.13
C THR A 75 -5.73 18.25 -1.79
N THR A 76 -5.64 16.92 -1.80
CA THR A 76 -6.62 16.01 -2.39
C THR A 76 -6.90 14.85 -1.44
N THR A 77 -8.15 14.41 -1.35
CA THR A 77 -8.52 13.18 -0.66
C THR A 77 -8.67 12.07 -1.69
N LEU A 78 -7.89 10.99 -1.54
CA LEU A 78 -8.01 9.77 -2.34
C LEU A 78 -8.83 8.76 -1.51
N TYR A 79 -10.04 8.43 -1.96
CA TYR A 79 -10.99 7.59 -1.21
C TYR A 79 -11.50 6.43 -2.06
N HIS A 80 -11.37 5.20 -1.56
CA HIS A 80 -11.84 3.99 -2.23
C HIS A 80 -12.55 3.05 -1.28
N GLY A 81 -13.75 2.61 -1.68
CA GLY A 81 -14.62 1.77 -0.86
C GLY A 81 -16.03 2.31 -0.72
N GLY A 82 -16.80 1.72 0.20
CA GLY A 82 -18.17 2.15 0.50
C GLY A 82 -18.28 2.98 1.78
N GLY A 83 -19.51 3.39 2.10
CA GLY A 83 -19.79 4.24 3.27
C GLY A 83 -19.99 3.50 4.59
N GLY A 84 -19.85 2.17 4.64
CA GLY A 84 -20.01 1.36 5.86
C GLY A 84 -18.82 1.49 6.82
N GLY A 85 -18.86 0.73 7.92
CA GLY A 85 -17.80 0.66 8.93
C GLY A 85 -17.59 1.93 9.76
N ASP A 86 -16.83 1.78 10.84
CA ASP A 86 -16.38 2.90 11.69
C ASP A 86 -15.07 3.49 11.16
N LYS A 87 -14.88 4.81 11.32
CA LYS A 87 -13.63 5.48 10.93
C LYS A 87 -12.56 5.27 11.98
N ASN A 88 -11.39 4.82 11.55
CA ASN A 88 -10.13 4.93 12.29
C ASN A 88 -9.16 5.75 11.45
N THR A 89 -8.64 6.85 11.99
CA THR A 89 -7.77 7.78 11.26
C THR A 89 -6.47 7.98 12.03
N LEU A 90 -5.36 7.83 11.31
CA LEU A 90 -4.02 8.22 11.78
C LEU A 90 -3.62 9.50 11.04
N THR A 91 -3.43 10.58 11.79
CA THR A 91 -2.77 11.79 11.29
C THR A 91 -1.27 11.60 11.39
N LEU A 92 -0.55 11.77 10.29
CA LEU A 92 0.90 11.61 10.25
C LEU A 92 1.59 12.86 10.78
N GLY A 93 2.59 12.66 11.64
CA GLY A 93 3.44 13.74 12.12
C GLY A 93 4.42 14.25 11.07
N THR A 94 5.16 15.29 11.42
CA THR A 94 6.32 15.75 10.61
C THR A 94 7.32 14.62 10.42
N ASP A 95 7.81 14.43 9.19
CA ASP A 95 8.74 13.35 8.79
C ASP A 95 8.21 11.94 9.07
N GLU A 96 6.89 11.77 9.16
CA GLU A 96 6.24 10.48 9.24
C GLU A 96 5.58 10.15 7.90
N TYR A 97 5.81 8.95 7.40
CA TYR A 97 5.25 8.46 6.14
C TYR A 97 5.01 6.96 6.20
N ILE A 98 4.07 6.48 5.38
CA ILE A 98 3.65 5.08 5.36
C ILE A 98 4.61 4.28 4.48
N THR A 99 5.15 3.21 5.04
CA THR A 99 6.16 2.35 4.40
C THR A 99 5.70 0.91 4.20
N GLY A 100 4.58 0.50 4.81
CA GLY A 100 4.11 -0.87 4.74
C GLY A 100 2.60 -0.97 4.61
N ILE A 101 2.17 -2.02 3.92
CA ILE A 101 0.78 -2.47 3.84
C ILE A 101 0.73 -3.98 4.10
N GLU A 102 -0.20 -4.38 4.95
CA GLU A 102 -0.55 -5.79 5.17
C GLU A 102 -2.06 -5.92 4.97
N ALA A 103 -2.48 -6.88 4.15
CA ALA A 103 -3.88 -7.11 3.84
C ALA A 103 -4.23 -8.58 4.04
N HIS A 104 -5.37 -8.83 4.68
CA HIS A 104 -5.86 -10.19 4.85
C HIS A 104 -7.13 -10.38 4.04
N SER A 105 -7.17 -11.42 3.22
CA SER A 105 -8.32 -11.70 2.35
C SER A 105 -9.21 -12.81 2.90
N GLY A 106 -10.49 -12.79 2.54
CA GLY A 106 -11.42 -13.84 2.94
C GLY A 106 -12.73 -13.84 2.17
N LYS A 107 -13.49 -14.93 2.30
CA LYS A 107 -14.79 -15.09 1.61
C LYS A 107 -15.93 -14.46 2.40
N HIS A 108 -16.81 -13.77 1.68
CA HIS A 108 -18.09 -13.28 2.17
C HIS A 108 -19.15 -13.45 1.07
N PHE A 109 -20.19 -14.24 1.34
CA PHE A 109 -21.21 -14.64 0.35
C PHE A 109 -20.62 -15.05 -1.01
N GLY A 110 -19.58 -15.90 -0.98
CA GLY A 110 -18.91 -16.43 -2.18
C GLY A 110 -17.87 -15.49 -2.83
N ARG A 111 -17.84 -14.20 -2.45
CA ARG A 111 -16.88 -13.21 -2.98
C ARG A 111 -15.67 -13.05 -2.09
N THR A 112 -14.49 -12.88 -2.67
CA THR A 112 -13.27 -12.55 -1.92
C THR A 112 -13.22 -11.03 -1.64
N ARG A 113 -12.94 -10.67 -0.39
CA ARG A 113 -12.91 -9.29 0.13
C ARG A 113 -11.66 -9.08 0.97
N ILE A 114 -11.27 -7.82 1.17
CA ILE A 114 -10.32 -7.44 2.21
C ILE A 114 -11.04 -7.49 3.57
N LYS A 115 -10.57 -8.39 4.43
CA LYS A 115 -11.13 -8.66 5.76
C LYS A 115 -10.46 -7.82 6.83
N TYR A 116 -9.15 -7.61 6.69
CA TYR A 116 -8.30 -6.81 7.55
C TYR A 116 -7.29 -6.07 6.71
N ILE A 117 -6.90 -4.88 7.16
CA ILE A 117 -5.77 -4.15 6.61
C ILE A 117 -5.01 -3.45 7.72
N GLU A 118 -3.69 -3.37 7.57
CA GLU A 118 -2.78 -2.63 8.43
C GLU A 118 -1.82 -1.82 7.58
N PHE A 119 -1.52 -0.60 8.03
CA PHE A 119 -0.48 0.24 7.47
C PHE A 119 0.53 0.61 8.55
N THR A 120 1.81 0.58 8.19
CA THR A 120 2.91 0.86 9.11
C THR A 120 3.72 2.05 8.62
N THR A 121 4.11 2.93 9.54
CA THR A 121 4.93 4.12 9.25
C THR A 121 6.41 3.88 9.48
N ASN A 122 7.25 4.75 8.90
CA ASN A 122 8.69 4.79 9.16
C ASN A 122 9.05 4.98 10.64
N LYS A 123 8.11 5.43 11.48
CA LYS A 123 8.28 5.59 12.93
C LYS A 123 7.83 4.38 13.74
N GLY A 124 7.42 3.29 13.08
CA GLY A 124 6.94 2.07 13.73
C GLY A 124 5.53 2.20 14.31
N ILE A 125 4.78 3.25 13.93
CA ILE A 125 3.37 3.38 14.27
C ILE A 125 2.57 2.56 13.25
N ALA A 126 1.54 1.85 13.72
CA ALA A 126 0.62 1.10 12.88
C ALA A 126 -0.82 1.55 13.09
N ILE A 127 -1.59 1.53 12.01
CA ILE A 127 -3.05 1.68 12.03
C ILE A 127 -3.66 0.49 11.30
N SER A 128 -4.69 -0.11 11.91
CA SER A 128 -5.38 -1.24 11.31
C SER A 128 -6.90 -1.18 11.50
N GLY A 129 -7.59 -2.04 10.76
CA GLY A 129 -9.04 -2.20 10.83
C GLY A 129 -9.51 -3.50 10.20
N GLY A 130 -10.69 -3.96 10.61
CA GLY A 130 -11.27 -5.23 10.18
C GLY A 130 -10.89 -6.41 11.07
N TYR A 131 -11.11 -7.63 10.57
CA TYR A 131 -10.85 -8.89 11.30
C TYR A 131 -9.80 -9.73 10.58
N PRO A 132 -8.67 -10.04 11.23
CA PRO A 132 -7.62 -10.86 10.65
C PRO A 132 -8.11 -12.23 10.18
N THR A 133 -7.58 -12.69 9.04
CA THR A 133 -7.71 -14.06 8.58
C THR A 133 -6.33 -14.71 8.40
N GLY A 134 -6.30 -15.99 8.02
CA GLY A 134 -5.06 -16.71 7.70
C GLY A 134 -4.50 -16.45 6.30
N ASN A 135 -5.21 -15.73 5.42
CA ASN A 135 -4.68 -15.37 4.11
C ASN A 135 -4.04 -14.00 4.22
N ILE A 136 -2.73 -13.95 4.41
CA ILE A 136 -1.97 -12.73 4.72
C ILE A 136 -1.04 -12.42 3.56
N GLU A 137 -1.10 -11.19 3.08
CA GLU A 137 -0.23 -10.68 2.03
C GLU A 137 0.33 -9.32 2.48
N LYS A 138 1.57 -9.01 2.12
CA LYS A 138 2.27 -7.79 2.57
C LYS A 138 3.11 -7.21 1.44
N ASP A 139 3.20 -5.88 1.40
CA ASP A 139 4.14 -5.15 0.55
C ASP A 139 4.79 -4.02 1.35
N SER A 140 5.95 -3.56 0.91
CA SER A 140 6.70 -2.49 1.55
C SER A 140 7.27 -1.53 0.52
N ALA A 141 7.23 -0.25 0.86
CA ALA A 141 7.84 0.79 0.06
C ALA A 141 9.34 0.48 -0.13
N PRO A 142 9.87 0.63 -1.35
CA PRO A 142 11.32 0.66 -1.55
C PRO A 142 11.97 1.77 -0.73
N GLU A 143 13.29 1.67 -0.52
CA GLU A 143 14.05 2.76 0.12
C GLU A 143 13.85 4.08 -0.65
N GLY A 144 13.51 5.15 0.09
CA GLY A 144 13.21 6.47 -0.48
C GLY A 144 11.77 6.67 -0.96
N TYR A 145 10.87 5.70 -0.73
CA TYR A 145 9.47 5.78 -1.14
C TYR A 145 8.50 5.80 0.05
N GLN A 146 7.30 6.31 -0.20
CA GLN A 146 6.16 6.26 0.70
C GLN A 146 4.89 5.83 -0.04
N LEU A 147 3.82 5.53 0.69
CA LEU A 147 2.49 5.40 0.10
C LEU A 147 2.09 6.73 -0.57
N GLY A 148 1.73 6.68 -1.85
CA GLY A 148 1.27 7.85 -2.61
C GLY A 148 -0.18 7.76 -3.07
N GLY A 149 -0.79 6.57 -3.02
CA GLY A 149 -2.16 6.32 -3.47
C GLY A 149 -2.47 4.84 -3.48
N PHE A 150 -3.63 4.48 -4.02
CA PHE A 150 -4.07 3.09 -4.09
C PHE A 150 -4.44 2.67 -5.51
N VAL A 151 -4.31 1.37 -5.76
CA VAL A 151 -4.88 0.68 -6.91
C VAL A 151 -5.68 -0.52 -6.41
N GLY A 152 -6.77 -0.89 -7.07
CA GLY A 152 -7.56 -2.04 -6.64
C GLY A 152 -8.97 -2.05 -7.18
N SER A 153 -9.88 -2.59 -6.38
CA SER A 153 -11.30 -2.64 -6.71
C SER A 153 -12.19 -2.62 -5.47
N SER A 154 -13.37 -2.03 -5.61
CA SER A 154 -14.33 -1.93 -4.52
C SER A 154 -15.78 -1.90 -4.99
N GLY A 155 -16.67 -2.18 -4.05
CA GLY A 155 -18.10 -1.89 -4.14
C GLY A 155 -18.55 -1.19 -2.87
N ASN A 156 -19.47 -1.81 -2.12
CA ASN A 156 -19.80 -1.36 -0.76
C ASN A 156 -18.65 -1.56 0.23
N GLU A 157 -17.67 -2.40 -0.12
CA GLU A 157 -16.49 -2.73 0.67
C GLU A 157 -15.29 -2.88 -0.26
N LEU A 158 -14.07 -2.95 0.28
CA LEU A 158 -12.87 -3.24 -0.49
C LEU A 158 -12.82 -4.70 -0.92
N ASP A 159 -12.76 -4.92 -2.23
CA ASP A 159 -12.59 -6.23 -2.83
C ASP A 159 -11.09 -6.54 -3.03
N SER A 160 -10.30 -5.57 -3.48
CA SER A 160 -8.84 -5.65 -3.60
C SER A 160 -8.14 -4.31 -3.35
N VAL A 161 -6.86 -4.35 -2.95
CA VAL A 161 -6.05 -3.17 -2.68
C VAL A 161 -4.57 -3.44 -2.91
N GLY A 162 -3.88 -2.48 -3.50
CA GLY A 162 -2.43 -2.40 -3.61
C GLY A 162 -1.98 -0.96 -3.40
N ALA A 163 -0.75 -0.80 -2.92
CA ALA A 163 -0.15 0.50 -2.74
C ALA A 163 0.41 1.04 -4.06
N ILE A 164 0.29 2.34 -4.26
CA ILE A 164 1.12 3.07 -5.22
C ILE A 164 2.23 3.72 -4.40
N TRP A 165 3.47 3.31 -4.61
CA TRP A 165 4.64 3.85 -3.93
C TRP A 165 5.19 5.03 -4.71
N THR A 166 5.35 6.18 -4.08
CA THR A 166 5.93 7.39 -4.69
C THR A 166 7.22 7.77 -4.00
N SER A 167 8.18 8.31 -4.76
CA SER A 167 9.41 8.88 -4.22
C SER A 167 9.08 9.99 -3.23
N ILE A 168 9.73 9.95 -2.06
CA ILE A 168 9.60 10.97 -1.01
C ILE A 168 10.15 12.30 -1.50
N GLU A 169 11.25 12.27 -2.24
CA GLU A 169 11.80 13.45 -2.90
C GLU A 169 11.18 13.61 -4.30
N PRO A 170 10.96 14.85 -4.77
CA PRO A 170 10.60 15.10 -6.15
C PRO A 170 11.63 14.46 -7.10
N VAL A 171 11.16 13.87 -8.18
CA VAL A 171 12.00 13.38 -9.28
C VAL A 171 11.81 14.34 -10.45
N GLU A 172 12.92 14.90 -10.94
CA GLU A 172 12.97 15.84 -12.07
C GLU A 172 12.76 15.16 -13.43
#